data_AF-A0AAN8A1V7-F1
#
_entry.id   AF-A0AAN8A1V7-F1
#
_cell.length_a   1.000
_cell.length_b   1.000
_cell.length_c   1.000
_cell.angle_alpha   90.00
_cell.angle_beta   90.00
_cell.angle_gamma   90.00
#
_symmetry.space_group_name_H-M   'P 1'
#
loop_
_entity.id
_entity.type
_entity.pdbx_description
1 polymer ?
#
loop_
_entity_poly.entity_id
_entity_poly.type
_entity_poly.pdbx_seq_one_letter_code
_entity_poly.pdbx_strand_id
1 'polypeptide(L)'
;MAPLSVIDLTTELKDHLTALPTELQHQIFDILLPSHEPDIAYLPGIRRDRPHPIYQVASTCRSLRDQVDSWSHHWLKSHAAITRYRDDQTTSSGRKILVRKAGLRGVLQFVKTKCVFCGMTTKHSAVFANGLRCCVRCDKQQWPDKITRTAAKEKYGLKDNQLLPARHPAVHHNHPQSILAMSKSPFQKPRYGTCVIANVQTTMFLEADVHRLAQQVYGGHLELYWERREAERKERKQKKEASACKELDKADLEWIKINEPFRYAKETGGSKEAAARELQDLMGQVGVTVGDLRIGATGLRSLFYLSF
;
A
#
# COMPACT_ATOMS: atom_id res chain seq x y z
N MET A 1 -28.71 48.05 40.31
CA MET A 1 -29.26 46.89 39.59
C MET A 1 -29.21 47.21 38.11
N ALA A 2 -28.24 46.64 37.39
CA ALA A 2 -28.09 46.87 35.95
C ALA A 2 -29.09 45.98 35.19
N PRO A 3 -29.73 46.47 34.10
CA PRO A 3 -30.65 45.67 33.32
C PRO A 3 -29.87 44.59 32.54
N LEU A 4 -30.28 43.35 32.74
CA LEU A 4 -29.80 42.21 31.96
C LEU A 4 -30.19 42.43 30.50
N SER A 5 -29.19 42.53 29.62
CA SER A 5 -29.39 42.54 28.17
C SER A 5 -30.06 41.23 27.77
N VAL A 6 -31.28 41.33 27.26
CA VAL A 6 -31.95 40.24 26.54
C VAL A 6 -31.09 39.94 25.31
N ILE A 7 -30.34 38.83 25.35
CA ILE A 7 -29.67 38.30 24.16
C ILE A 7 -30.79 37.76 23.27
N ASP A 8 -31.11 38.54 22.24
CA ASP A 8 -32.03 38.14 21.19
C ASP A 8 -31.37 37.02 20.38
N LEU A 9 -31.65 35.77 20.75
CA LEU A 9 -31.26 34.55 20.02
C LEU A 9 -32.17 34.36 18.80
N THR A 10 -32.24 35.37 17.93
CA THR A 10 -32.68 35.17 16.56
C THR A 10 -31.54 34.51 15.79
N THR A 11 -31.36 33.21 16.03
CA THR A 11 -30.55 32.34 15.17
C THR A 11 -31.27 32.15 13.84
N GLU A 12 -31.37 33.21 13.04
CA GLU A 12 -31.59 33.05 11.62
C GLU A 12 -30.40 32.24 11.09
N LEU A 13 -30.68 31.04 10.59
CA LEU A 13 -29.73 30.21 9.85
C LEU A 13 -29.27 31.02 8.63
N LYS A 14 -28.20 31.81 8.81
CA LYS A 14 -27.59 32.56 7.71
C LYS A 14 -27.11 31.57 6.67
N ASP A 15 -27.68 31.65 5.46
CA ASP A 15 -27.22 30.88 4.32
C ASP A 15 -25.86 31.42 3.86
N HIS A 16 -24.81 30.90 4.49
CA HIS A 16 -23.44 31.32 4.20
C HIS A 16 -22.95 30.87 2.83
N LEU A 17 -23.54 29.81 2.24
CA LEU A 17 -23.05 29.23 0.99
C LEU A 17 -23.57 29.99 -0.22
N THR A 18 -24.87 30.36 -0.24
CA THR A 18 -25.41 31.20 -1.33
C THR A 18 -24.97 32.65 -1.25
N ALA A 19 -24.58 33.13 -0.07
CA ALA A 19 -24.03 34.47 0.12
C ALA A 19 -22.59 34.63 -0.41
N LEU A 20 -21.90 33.52 -0.74
CA LEU A 20 -20.56 33.59 -1.33
C LEU A 20 -20.61 34.14 -2.76
N PRO A 21 -19.59 34.91 -3.19
CA PRO A 21 -19.37 35.22 -4.60
C PRO A 21 -19.35 33.97 -5.48
N THR A 22 -19.86 34.08 -6.71
CA THR A 22 -19.96 32.99 -7.68
C THR A 22 -18.62 32.29 -7.93
N GLU A 23 -17.52 33.03 -7.91
CA GLU A 23 -16.17 32.49 -8.10
C GLU A 23 -15.78 31.51 -7.00
N LEU A 24 -16.12 31.82 -5.74
CA LEU A 24 -15.85 30.92 -4.61
C LEU A 24 -16.76 29.69 -4.65
N GLN A 25 -18.02 29.85 -5.08
CA GLN A 25 -18.92 28.72 -5.29
C GLN A 25 -18.38 27.77 -6.36
N HIS A 26 -17.87 28.30 -7.48
CA HIS A 26 -17.26 27.51 -8.54
C HIS A 26 -16.01 26.76 -8.07
N GLN A 27 -15.16 27.40 -7.26
CA GLN A 27 -14.00 26.73 -6.65
C GLN A 27 -14.42 25.57 -5.74
N ILE A 28 -15.50 25.76 -4.95
CA ILE A 28 -16.07 24.68 -4.14
C ILE A 28 -16.51 23.52 -5.05
N PHE A 29 -17.17 23.81 -6.17
CA PHE A 29 -17.62 22.78 -7.11
C PHE A 29 -16.45 22.03 -7.77
N ASP A 30 -15.37 22.73 -8.12
CA ASP A 30 -14.13 22.13 -8.64
C ASP A 30 -13.47 21.19 -7.63
N ILE A 31 -13.57 21.47 -6.33
CA ILE A 31 -13.07 20.59 -5.25
C ILE A 31 -14.02 19.41 -5.01
N LEU A 32 -15.33 19.63 -5.12
CA LEU A 32 -16.34 18.58 -4.90
C LEU A 32 -16.44 17.58 -6.05
N LEU A 33 -16.11 17.98 -7.28
CA LEU A 33 -16.11 17.12 -8.47
C LEU A 33 -15.17 15.90 -8.32
N PRO A 34 -13.88 16.06 -7.96
CA PRO A 34 -12.99 14.95 -7.64
C PRO A 34 -13.28 14.37 -6.25
N SER A 35 -14.50 13.86 -6.03
CA SER A 35 -14.82 13.22 -4.75
C SER A 35 -13.85 12.06 -4.50
N HIS A 36 -13.23 12.03 -3.32
CA HIS A 36 -12.27 11.00 -2.97
C HIS A 36 -12.70 10.26 -1.71
N GLU A 37 -12.97 8.97 -1.86
CA GLU A 37 -13.40 8.13 -0.76
C GLU A 37 -12.50 6.89 -0.73
N PRO A 38 -11.30 6.99 -0.15
CA PRO A 38 -10.20 6.08 -0.39
C PRO A 38 -10.50 4.65 0.03
N ASP A 39 -11.47 4.43 0.92
CA ASP A 39 -11.81 3.10 1.43
C ASP A 39 -12.78 2.32 0.52
N ILE A 40 -13.21 2.88 -0.61
CA ILE A 40 -14.21 2.26 -1.50
C ILE A 40 -13.86 0.82 -1.88
N ALA A 41 -12.58 0.52 -2.16
CA ALA A 41 -12.19 -0.81 -2.63
C ALA A 41 -12.40 -1.89 -1.55
N TYR A 42 -12.44 -1.50 -0.27
CA TYR A 42 -12.57 -2.40 0.87
C TYR A 42 -14.01 -2.66 1.29
N LEU A 43 -14.98 -1.94 0.73
CA LEU A 43 -16.40 -2.10 1.05
C LEU A 43 -17.17 -2.61 -0.16
N PRO A 44 -16.86 -3.81 -0.69
CA PRO A 44 -17.62 -4.39 -1.80
C PRO A 44 -19.06 -4.63 -1.31
N GLY A 45 -20.02 -3.91 -1.88
CA GLY A 45 -21.45 -4.09 -1.62
C GLY A 45 -22.14 -2.97 -0.81
N ILE A 46 -21.42 -2.14 -0.04
CA ILE A 46 -22.04 -1.03 0.74
C ILE A 46 -22.36 0.19 -0.14
N ARG A 47 -21.93 0.20 -1.40
CA ARG A 47 -22.18 1.31 -2.31
C ARG A 47 -23.07 0.92 -3.45
N ARG A 48 -24.30 1.43 -3.44
CA ARG A 48 -25.02 1.66 -4.71
C ARG A 48 -25.69 3.03 -4.86
N ASP A 49 -26.14 3.71 -3.80
CA ASP A 49 -27.06 4.83 -4.03
C ASP A 49 -26.70 6.20 -3.42
N ARG A 50 -25.48 6.40 -2.90
CA ARG A 50 -25.13 7.75 -2.42
C ARG A 50 -24.97 8.71 -3.62
N PRO A 51 -25.75 9.81 -3.67
CA PRO A 51 -25.60 10.81 -4.71
C PRO A 51 -24.23 11.49 -4.59
N HIS A 52 -23.64 11.84 -5.74
CA HIS A 52 -22.38 12.58 -5.80
C HIS A 52 -22.47 13.87 -4.97
N PRO A 53 -21.42 14.31 -4.25
CA PRO A 53 -21.48 15.49 -3.37
C PRO A 53 -22.04 16.74 -4.07
N ILE A 54 -21.63 17.00 -5.30
CA ILE A 54 -22.16 18.13 -6.10
C ILE A 54 -23.68 18.06 -6.34
N TYR A 55 -24.25 16.86 -6.46
CA TYR A 55 -25.68 16.65 -6.62
C TYR A 55 -26.42 16.95 -5.32
N GLN A 56 -25.79 16.67 -4.17
CA GLN A 56 -26.32 17.03 -2.86
C GLN A 56 -26.38 18.55 -2.72
N VAL A 57 -25.31 19.27 -3.11
CA VAL A 57 -25.30 20.75 -3.12
C VAL A 57 -26.42 21.31 -4.00
N ALA A 58 -26.56 20.83 -5.25
CA ALA A 58 -27.64 21.25 -6.15
C ALA A 58 -29.07 20.89 -5.66
N SER A 59 -29.19 19.98 -4.70
CA SER A 59 -30.48 19.59 -4.11
C SER A 59 -30.91 20.49 -2.94
N THR A 60 -29.99 21.26 -2.35
CA THR A 60 -30.26 22.09 -1.16
C THR A 60 -31.20 23.27 -1.46
N CYS A 61 -30.95 24.05 -2.51
CA CYS A 61 -31.79 25.18 -2.90
C CYS A 61 -31.74 25.45 -4.42
N ARG A 62 -32.67 26.27 -4.92
CA ARG A 62 -32.75 26.61 -6.37
C ARG A 62 -31.53 27.41 -6.84
N SER A 63 -31.11 28.40 -6.07
CA SER A 63 -29.93 29.23 -6.40
C SER A 63 -28.68 28.37 -6.62
N LEU A 64 -28.35 27.48 -5.68
CA LEU A 64 -27.19 26.58 -5.82
C LEU A 64 -27.34 25.59 -6.98
N ARG A 65 -28.57 25.15 -7.28
CA ARG A 65 -28.81 24.32 -8.46
C ARG A 65 -28.45 25.05 -9.75
N ASP A 66 -28.92 26.28 -9.90
CA ASP A 66 -28.67 27.11 -11.08
C ASP A 66 -27.17 27.43 -11.21
N GLN A 67 -26.49 27.70 -10.09
CA GLN A 67 -25.05 27.92 -10.04
C GLN A 67 -24.25 26.66 -10.42
N VAL A 68 -24.62 25.48 -9.89
CA VAL A 68 -23.99 24.21 -10.24
C VAL A 68 -24.22 23.88 -11.71
N ASP A 69 -25.41 24.13 -12.26
CA ASP A 69 -25.67 23.91 -13.69
C ASP A 69 -24.88 24.88 -14.56
N SER A 70 -24.80 26.17 -14.20
CA SER A 70 -23.97 27.19 -14.89
C SER A 70 -22.49 26.79 -14.89
N TRP A 71 -21.93 26.46 -13.73
CA TRP A 71 -20.58 25.94 -13.60
C TRP A 71 -20.37 24.68 -14.44
N SER A 72 -21.34 23.76 -14.46
CA SER A 72 -21.24 22.51 -15.23
C SER A 72 -21.17 22.78 -16.73
N HIS A 73 -21.93 23.76 -17.24
CA HIS A 73 -21.84 24.21 -18.62
C HIS A 73 -20.47 24.81 -18.93
N HIS A 74 -19.98 25.69 -18.06
CA HIS A 74 -18.66 26.28 -18.21
C HIS A 74 -17.56 25.21 -18.22
N TRP A 75 -17.63 24.25 -17.31
CA TRP A 75 -16.68 23.12 -17.22
C TRP A 75 -16.71 22.26 -18.49
N LEU A 76 -17.89 21.90 -18.99
CA LEU A 76 -18.01 21.10 -20.22
C LEU A 76 -17.44 21.84 -21.44
N LYS A 77 -17.66 23.15 -21.51
CA LYS A 77 -17.15 24.03 -22.57
C LYS A 77 -15.63 24.21 -22.49
N SER A 78 -15.08 24.44 -21.31
CA SER A 78 -13.62 24.55 -21.12
C SER A 78 -12.89 23.23 -21.41
N HIS A 79 -13.56 22.10 -21.22
CA HIS A 79 -13.04 20.77 -21.51
C HIS A 79 -13.54 20.18 -22.84
N ALA A 80 -14.02 21.01 -23.78
CA ALA A 80 -14.61 20.57 -25.05
C ALA A 80 -13.70 19.63 -25.87
N ALA A 81 -12.37 19.80 -25.77
CA ALA A 81 -11.39 18.95 -26.44
C ALA A 81 -11.53 17.46 -26.06
N ILE A 82 -11.89 17.17 -24.80
CA ILE A 82 -12.02 15.80 -24.29
C ILE A 82 -13.48 15.35 -24.13
N THR A 83 -14.39 16.28 -23.83
CA THR A 83 -15.83 15.99 -23.64
C THR A 83 -16.55 15.88 -24.97
N ARG A 84 -16.02 16.51 -26.03
CA ARG A 84 -16.70 16.76 -27.31
C ARG A 84 -18.01 17.52 -27.14
N TYR A 85 -18.15 18.27 -26.04
CA TYR A 85 -19.32 19.10 -25.79
C TYR A 85 -19.43 20.19 -26.88
N ARG A 86 -20.64 20.38 -27.39
CA ARG A 86 -20.99 21.44 -28.33
C ARG A 86 -22.21 22.18 -27.78
N ASP A 87 -22.15 23.50 -27.84
CA ASP A 87 -23.22 24.37 -27.38
C ASP A 87 -24.24 24.48 -28.54
N ASP A 88 -25.24 23.61 -28.53
CA ASP A 88 -26.25 23.58 -29.59
C ASP A 88 -27.26 24.71 -29.39
N GLN A 89 -26.84 25.95 -29.70
CA GLN A 89 -27.76 27.06 -29.96
C GLN A 89 -28.03 27.27 -31.46
N THR A 90 -27.34 26.56 -32.36
CA THR A 90 -27.59 26.66 -33.80
C THR A 90 -28.65 25.65 -34.24
N THR A 91 -29.89 26.10 -34.18
CA THR A 91 -31.06 25.53 -34.83
C THR A 91 -30.85 25.36 -36.33
N SER A 92 -30.57 24.14 -36.79
CA SER A 92 -31.06 23.63 -38.08
C SER A 92 -30.72 22.15 -38.25
N SER A 93 -31.74 21.32 -38.45
CA SER A 93 -31.72 19.87 -38.78
C SER A 93 -31.91 18.90 -37.61
N GLY A 94 -33.00 18.12 -37.73
CA GLY A 94 -33.65 17.34 -36.69
C GLY A 94 -32.95 16.05 -36.25
N ARG A 95 -31.65 16.08 -35.95
CA ARG A 95 -30.96 14.96 -35.26
C ARG A 95 -30.89 15.19 -33.75
N LYS A 96 -32.06 15.19 -33.11
CA LYS A 96 -32.28 15.48 -31.68
C LYS A 96 -31.81 14.40 -30.67
N ILE A 97 -30.78 13.59 -30.96
CA ILE A 97 -30.51 12.39 -30.13
C ILE A 97 -29.16 12.39 -29.39
N LEU A 98 -28.17 13.24 -29.73
CA LEU A 98 -26.85 13.17 -29.06
C LEU A 98 -26.46 14.37 -28.17
N VAL A 99 -27.39 15.30 -27.92
CA VAL A 99 -27.18 16.53 -27.11
C VAL A 99 -27.60 16.35 -25.64
N ARG A 100 -28.09 15.18 -25.24
CA ARG A 100 -29.14 15.08 -24.20
C ARG A 100 -28.73 15.17 -22.72
N LYS A 101 -27.51 15.57 -22.38
CA LYS A 101 -27.15 15.82 -20.97
C LYS A 101 -26.24 17.04 -20.88
N ALA A 102 -26.82 18.23 -21.01
CA ALA A 102 -26.15 19.47 -20.66
C ALA A 102 -26.17 19.68 -19.13
N GLY A 103 -25.41 20.66 -18.63
CA GLY A 103 -25.33 20.96 -17.20
C GLY A 103 -24.81 19.80 -16.35
N LEU A 104 -25.29 19.70 -15.10
CA LEU A 104 -24.72 18.79 -14.10
C LEU A 104 -24.78 17.31 -14.49
N ARG A 105 -25.88 16.89 -15.14
CA ARG A 105 -26.04 15.50 -15.58
C ARG A 105 -25.00 15.11 -16.63
N GLY A 106 -24.58 16.06 -17.47
CA GLY A 106 -23.53 15.88 -18.47
C GLY A 106 -22.18 15.60 -17.83
N VAL A 107 -21.78 16.48 -16.92
CA VAL A 107 -20.53 16.35 -16.15
C VAL A 107 -20.50 15.03 -15.40
N LEU A 108 -21.55 14.71 -14.63
CA LEU A 108 -21.61 13.46 -13.85
C LEU A 108 -21.60 12.21 -14.73
N GLN A 109 -22.25 12.24 -15.90
CA GLN A 109 -22.19 11.12 -16.84
C GLN A 109 -20.77 10.96 -17.41
N PHE A 110 -20.12 12.07 -17.74
CA PHE A 110 -18.76 12.07 -18.29
C PHE A 110 -17.77 11.49 -17.29
N VAL A 111 -17.71 12.05 -16.07
CA VAL A 111 -16.75 11.59 -15.03
C VAL A 111 -16.99 10.15 -14.57
N LYS A 112 -18.20 9.60 -14.74
CA LYS A 112 -18.54 8.20 -14.44
C LYS A 112 -18.10 7.20 -15.51
N THR A 113 -17.91 7.63 -16.76
CA THR A 113 -17.71 6.73 -17.91
C THR A 113 -16.42 6.97 -18.70
N LYS A 114 -15.88 8.18 -18.65
CA LYS A 114 -14.74 8.62 -19.45
C LYS A 114 -13.64 9.15 -18.57
N CYS A 115 -12.40 8.97 -19.03
CA CYS A 115 -11.23 9.52 -18.37
C CYS A 115 -11.31 11.04 -18.36
N VAL A 116 -11.21 11.64 -17.18
CA VAL A 116 -11.28 13.09 -17.00
C VAL A 116 -10.15 13.87 -17.69
N PHE A 117 -9.05 13.21 -18.06
CA PHE A 117 -7.88 13.86 -18.67
C PHE A 117 -7.79 13.67 -20.19
N CYS A 118 -8.26 12.55 -20.75
CA CYS A 118 -8.12 12.24 -22.18
C CYS A 118 -9.45 11.93 -22.89
N GLY A 119 -10.57 11.86 -22.18
CA GLY A 119 -11.90 11.58 -22.75
C GLY A 119 -12.15 10.14 -23.20
N MET A 120 -11.14 9.26 -23.12
CA MET A 120 -11.28 7.83 -23.44
C MET A 120 -12.19 7.12 -22.44
N THR A 121 -13.07 6.24 -22.93
CA THR A 121 -13.93 5.43 -22.07
C THR A 121 -13.09 4.51 -21.19
N THR A 122 -13.36 4.47 -19.88
CA THR A 122 -12.60 3.65 -18.93
C THR A 122 -13.47 3.20 -17.76
N LYS A 123 -13.20 1.99 -17.27
CA LYS A 123 -13.77 1.46 -16.02
C LYS A 123 -12.85 1.70 -14.82
N HIS A 124 -11.62 2.17 -15.05
CA HIS A 124 -10.65 2.44 -14.00
C HIS A 124 -10.96 3.80 -13.34
N SER A 125 -10.95 3.83 -12.02
CA SER A 125 -11.07 5.07 -11.23
C SER A 125 -9.69 5.61 -10.87
N ALA A 126 -9.55 6.93 -10.80
CA ALA A 126 -8.31 7.53 -10.32
C ALA A 126 -7.99 7.09 -8.89
N VAL A 127 -6.73 6.80 -8.60
CA VAL A 127 -6.33 6.27 -7.28
C VAL A 127 -6.59 7.29 -6.16
N PHE A 128 -6.26 8.57 -6.39
CA PHE A 128 -6.40 9.65 -5.40
C PHE A 128 -7.61 10.57 -5.62
N ALA A 129 -8.49 10.21 -6.55
CA ALA A 129 -9.72 10.95 -6.86
C ALA A 129 -10.77 9.97 -7.40
N ASN A 130 -11.11 8.95 -6.62
CA ASN A 130 -11.82 7.77 -7.13
C ASN A 130 -13.28 7.98 -7.57
N GLY A 131 -13.86 9.15 -7.28
CA GLY A 131 -15.09 9.65 -7.89
C GLY A 131 -14.96 9.96 -9.38
N LEU A 132 -13.73 10.12 -9.87
CA LEU A 132 -13.42 10.33 -11.28
C LEU A 132 -12.93 9.03 -11.92
N ARG A 133 -13.38 8.81 -13.15
CA ARG A 133 -12.76 7.83 -14.04
C ARG A 133 -11.46 8.36 -14.61
N CYS A 134 -10.45 7.51 -14.65
CA CYS A 134 -9.13 7.82 -15.18
C CYS A 134 -8.52 6.57 -15.82
N CYS A 135 -7.96 6.69 -17.02
CA CYS A 135 -7.23 5.57 -17.63
C CYS A 135 -5.87 5.39 -16.93
N VAL A 136 -5.30 4.19 -17.01
CA VAL A 136 -4.03 3.87 -16.33
C VAL A 136 -2.90 4.79 -16.77
N ARG A 137 -2.86 5.21 -18.04
CA ARG A 137 -1.83 6.13 -18.56
C ARG A 137 -1.91 7.49 -17.88
N CYS A 138 -3.10 8.10 -17.85
CA CYS A 138 -3.29 9.40 -17.22
C CYS A 138 -3.13 9.32 -15.71
N ASP A 139 -3.54 8.23 -15.05
CA ASP A 139 -3.34 8.04 -13.62
C ASP A 139 -1.84 7.98 -13.25
N LYS A 140 -1.02 7.33 -14.07
CA LYS A 140 0.44 7.35 -13.92
C LYS A 140 1.04 8.75 -14.18
N GLN A 141 0.51 9.50 -15.14
CA GLN A 141 1.01 10.84 -15.46
C GLN A 141 0.68 11.86 -14.37
N GLN A 142 -0.52 11.78 -13.80
CA GLN A 142 -1.02 12.72 -12.80
C GLN A 142 -0.48 12.42 -11.40
N TRP A 143 -0.24 11.14 -11.12
CA TRP A 143 0.36 10.67 -9.86
C TRP A 143 1.53 9.72 -10.18
N PRO A 144 2.68 10.27 -10.62
CA PRO A 144 3.86 9.47 -10.97
C PRO A 144 4.50 8.83 -9.74
N ASP A 145 4.62 9.58 -8.64
CA ASP A 145 5.34 9.18 -7.44
C ASP A 145 4.44 8.49 -6.41
N LYS A 146 3.59 7.57 -6.87
CA LYS A 146 2.75 6.78 -5.96
C LYS A 146 3.44 5.48 -5.56
N ILE A 147 3.49 5.23 -4.27
CA ILE A 147 4.12 4.04 -3.69
C ILE A 147 3.08 3.18 -2.98
N THR A 148 3.28 1.86 -2.99
CA THR A 148 2.39 0.94 -2.28
C THR A 148 2.60 1.04 -0.77
N ARG A 149 1.62 0.57 0.01
CA ARG A 149 1.77 0.44 1.48
C ARG A 149 3.04 -0.32 1.86
N THR A 150 3.34 -1.43 1.20
CA THR A 150 4.54 -2.22 1.47
C THR A 150 5.80 -1.43 1.17
N ALA A 151 5.86 -0.76 0.01
CA ALA A 151 6.98 0.11 -0.33
C ALA A 151 7.16 1.27 0.66
N ALA A 152 6.06 1.86 1.17
CA ALA A 152 6.14 2.88 2.20
C ALA A 152 6.78 2.36 3.51
N LYS A 153 6.40 1.15 3.97
CA LYS A 153 7.00 0.51 5.16
C LYS A 153 8.46 0.15 4.95
N GLU A 154 8.79 -0.32 3.76
CA GLU A 154 10.14 -0.75 3.40
C GLU A 154 11.09 0.42 3.16
N LYS A 155 10.65 1.49 2.51
CA LYS A 155 11.47 2.66 2.15
C LYS A 155 11.53 3.72 3.24
N TYR A 156 10.51 3.82 4.09
CA TYR A 156 10.43 4.84 5.14
C TYR A 156 10.36 4.27 6.56
N GLY A 157 10.35 2.95 6.75
CA GLY A 157 10.32 2.34 8.08
C GLY A 157 9.03 2.53 8.86
N LEU A 158 8.00 3.09 8.22
CA LEU A 158 6.73 3.42 8.85
C LEU A 158 5.93 2.17 9.20
N LYS A 159 5.13 2.27 10.27
CA LYS A 159 4.23 1.23 10.74
C LYS A 159 2.82 1.41 10.16
N ASP A 160 2.02 0.35 10.15
CA ASP A 160 0.66 0.40 9.60
C ASP A 160 -0.26 1.36 10.37
N ASN A 161 -0.10 1.49 11.68
CA ASN A 161 -0.85 2.45 12.50
C ASN A 161 -0.48 3.91 12.21
N GLN A 162 0.72 4.18 11.68
CA GLN A 162 1.15 5.52 11.28
C GLN A 162 0.61 5.88 9.90
N LEU A 163 0.63 4.92 8.97
CA LEU A 163 0.12 5.12 7.61
C LEU A 163 -1.42 5.16 7.55
N LEU A 164 -2.09 4.28 8.31
CA LEU A 164 -3.54 4.11 8.31
C LEU A 164 -4.09 3.96 9.74
N PRO A 165 -4.10 5.04 10.56
CA PRO A 165 -4.51 4.97 11.96
C PRO A 165 -5.92 4.41 12.16
N ALA A 166 -6.87 4.81 11.29
CA ALA A 166 -8.27 4.40 11.34
C ALA A 166 -8.51 2.91 11.07
N ARG A 167 -7.50 2.17 10.59
CA ARG A 167 -7.57 0.75 10.24
C ARG A 167 -6.77 -0.15 11.17
N HIS A 168 -6.23 0.40 12.25
CA HIS A 168 -5.47 -0.40 13.20
C HIS A 168 -6.43 -1.32 13.99
N PRO A 169 -6.13 -2.61 14.17
CA PRO A 169 -7.00 -3.56 14.87
C PRO A 169 -7.42 -3.10 16.28
N ALA A 170 -6.53 -2.39 16.98
CA ALA A 170 -6.84 -1.83 18.31
C ALA A 170 -7.98 -0.79 18.30
N VAL A 171 -8.33 -0.23 17.14
CA VAL A 171 -9.42 0.77 16.98
C VAL A 171 -10.77 0.10 16.82
N HIS A 172 -10.83 -1.10 16.24
CA HIS A 172 -12.10 -1.81 16.02
C HIS A 172 -12.68 -2.43 17.30
N HIS A 173 -11.90 -2.54 18.37
CA HIS A 173 -12.33 -3.21 19.60
C HIS A 173 -12.82 -2.28 20.71
N ASN A 174 -12.74 -0.96 20.59
CA ASN A 174 -13.15 -0.06 21.67
C ASN A 174 -13.81 1.23 21.17
N HIS A 175 -15.12 1.33 21.42
CA HIS A 175 -15.93 2.55 21.66
C HIS A 175 -15.89 3.69 20.60
N PRO A 176 -17.04 4.24 20.15
CA PRO A 176 -17.10 5.33 19.15
C PRO A 176 -16.32 6.61 19.51
N GLN A 177 -15.94 6.79 20.78
CA GLN A 177 -15.07 7.90 21.22
C GLN A 177 -13.58 7.73 20.82
N SER A 178 -13.10 6.52 20.50
CA SER A 178 -11.72 6.30 20.06
C SER A 178 -11.46 6.85 18.65
N ILE A 179 -12.48 6.87 17.78
CA ILE A 179 -12.43 7.43 16.42
C ILE A 179 -12.22 8.95 16.48
N LEU A 180 -12.86 9.64 17.42
CA LEU A 180 -12.67 11.07 17.68
C LEU A 180 -11.31 11.36 18.32
N ALA A 181 -10.81 10.49 19.20
CA ALA A 181 -9.51 10.63 19.84
C ALA A 181 -8.32 10.44 18.86
N MET A 182 -8.46 9.58 17.85
CA MET A 182 -7.44 9.38 16.79
C MET A 182 -7.48 10.42 15.65
N SER A 183 -8.40 11.38 15.71
CA SER A 183 -8.29 12.61 14.90
C SER A 183 -7.16 13.51 15.39
N LYS A 184 -6.67 13.32 16.62
CA LYS A 184 -5.59 14.08 17.27
C LYS A 184 -4.19 13.47 17.10
N SER A 185 -3.93 12.77 16.00
CA SER A 185 -2.52 12.51 15.64
C SER A 185 -1.83 13.87 15.46
N PRO A 186 -0.69 14.15 16.13
CA PRO A 186 0.07 15.38 15.86
C PRO A 186 0.63 15.40 14.43
N PHE A 187 0.65 14.24 13.77
CA PHE A 187 1.20 14.08 12.43
C PHE A 187 0.16 14.26 11.34
N GLN A 188 0.58 14.91 10.25
CA GLN A 188 -0.22 15.07 9.06
C GLN A 188 -0.44 13.71 8.39
N LYS A 189 -1.70 13.33 8.22
CA LYS A 189 -2.05 12.03 7.61
C LYS A 189 -1.72 12.05 6.11
N PRO A 190 -1.02 11.05 5.58
CA PRO A 190 -0.72 10.98 4.16
C PRO A 190 -1.99 10.70 3.38
N ARG A 191 -2.14 11.33 2.21
CA ARG A 191 -3.24 10.99 1.31
C ARG A 191 -3.00 9.59 0.77
N TYR A 192 -4.05 8.79 0.77
CA TYR A 192 -4.00 7.44 0.25
C TYR A 192 -5.16 7.17 -0.69
N GLY A 193 -4.98 6.18 -1.54
CA GLY A 193 -5.99 5.67 -2.46
C GLY A 193 -5.94 4.15 -2.47
N THR A 194 -7.01 3.52 -2.97
CA THR A 194 -7.08 2.07 -3.06
C THR A 194 -7.43 1.65 -4.47
N CYS A 195 -6.75 0.63 -4.95
CA CYS A 195 -6.96 0.07 -6.27
C CYS A 195 -6.85 -1.45 -6.21
N VAL A 196 -7.32 -2.11 -7.26
CA VAL A 196 -7.17 -3.57 -7.42
C VAL A 196 -6.09 -3.80 -8.47
N ILE A 197 -4.99 -4.42 -8.09
CA ILE A 197 -3.88 -4.79 -8.98
C ILE A 197 -3.76 -6.31 -8.91
N ALA A 198 -3.89 -6.98 -10.06
CA ALA A 198 -3.87 -8.45 -10.15
C ALA A 198 -4.82 -9.14 -9.14
N ASN A 199 -6.06 -8.65 -9.05
CA ASN A 199 -7.09 -9.09 -8.08
C ASN A 199 -6.75 -8.89 -6.59
N VAL A 200 -5.66 -8.19 -6.28
CA VAL A 200 -5.25 -7.85 -4.92
C VAL A 200 -5.58 -6.38 -4.63
N GLN A 201 -6.32 -6.14 -3.54
CA GLN A 201 -6.57 -4.79 -3.03
C GLN A 201 -5.27 -4.18 -2.53
N THR A 202 -4.84 -3.10 -3.17
CA THR A 202 -3.59 -2.41 -2.88
C THR A 202 -3.87 -0.99 -2.42
N THR A 203 -3.33 -0.62 -1.27
CA THR A 203 -3.28 0.78 -0.83
C THR A 203 -2.07 1.46 -1.44
N MET A 204 -2.27 2.64 -2.00
CA MET A 204 -1.21 3.48 -2.53
C MET A 204 -1.21 4.83 -1.82
N PHE A 205 -0.03 5.40 -1.69
CA PHE A 205 0.22 6.71 -1.08
C PHE A 205 1.03 7.57 -2.05
N LEU A 206 0.90 8.89 -1.93
CA LEU A 206 1.85 9.78 -2.59
C LEU A 206 3.16 9.76 -1.81
N GLU A 207 4.27 9.51 -2.48
CA GLU A 207 5.58 9.39 -1.85
C GLU A 207 5.95 10.63 -1.05
N ALA A 208 5.70 11.82 -1.60
CA ALA A 208 5.95 13.09 -0.91
C ALA A 208 5.17 13.21 0.43
N ASP A 209 3.96 12.66 0.50
CA ASP A 209 3.17 12.67 1.74
C ASP A 209 3.75 11.67 2.76
N VAL A 210 4.18 10.50 2.30
CA VAL A 210 4.82 9.47 3.14
C VAL A 210 6.16 9.98 3.68
N HIS A 211 6.95 10.64 2.84
CA HIS A 211 8.22 11.24 3.22
C HIS A 211 8.04 12.29 4.31
N ARG A 212 7.07 13.20 4.15
CA ARG A 212 6.74 14.20 5.19
C ARG A 212 6.30 13.55 6.50
N LEU A 213 5.46 12.51 6.42
CA LEU A 213 5.08 11.74 7.61
C LEU A 213 6.31 11.12 8.28
N ALA A 214 7.22 10.53 7.51
CA ALA A 214 8.45 9.92 8.04
C ALA A 214 9.33 10.97 8.74
N GLN A 215 9.53 12.13 8.13
CA GLN A 215 10.25 13.23 8.76
C GLN A 215 9.61 13.63 10.10
N GLN A 216 8.29 13.69 10.18
CA GLN A 216 7.60 14.00 11.43
C GLN A 216 7.76 12.90 12.49
N VAL A 217 7.66 11.63 12.10
CA VAL A 217 7.78 10.47 12.99
C VAL A 217 9.18 10.34 13.58
N TYR A 218 10.22 10.60 12.78
CA TYR A 218 11.62 10.47 13.20
C TYR A 218 12.27 11.80 13.58
N GLY A 219 11.49 12.89 13.73
CA GLY A 219 12.00 14.20 14.13
C GLY A 219 13.02 14.81 13.17
N GLY A 220 12.90 14.54 11.86
CA GLY A 220 13.84 14.98 10.83
C GLY A 220 15.07 14.09 10.66
N HIS A 221 15.31 13.13 11.55
CA HIS A 221 16.48 12.24 11.53
C HIS A 221 16.21 10.92 10.82
N LEU A 222 15.61 10.97 9.63
CA LEU A 222 15.29 9.76 8.86
C LEU A 222 16.57 8.97 8.48
N GLU A 223 17.66 9.67 8.18
CA GLU A 223 18.94 9.07 7.79
C GLU A 223 19.56 8.23 8.93
N LEU A 224 19.60 8.77 10.15
CA LEU A 224 20.11 8.05 11.33
C LEU A 224 19.31 6.77 11.63
N TYR A 225 18.00 6.79 11.37
CA TYR A 225 17.17 5.58 11.49
C TYR A 225 17.59 4.51 10.46
N TRP A 226 17.91 4.92 9.23
CA TRP A 226 18.38 4.00 8.19
C TRP A 226 19.73 3.38 8.50
N GLU A 227 20.69 4.18 8.95
CA GLU A 227 22.02 3.71 9.35
C GLU A 227 21.92 2.63 10.44
N ARG A 228 21.11 2.88 11.48
CA ARG A 228 20.86 1.92 12.55
C ARG A 228 20.26 0.62 12.00
N ARG A 229 19.24 0.73 11.14
CA ARG A 229 18.56 -0.43 10.57
C ARG A 229 19.45 -1.25 9.64
N GLU A 230 20.34 -0.58 8.90
CA GLU A 230 21.31 -1.25 8.05
C GLU A 230 22.39 -1.98 8.87
N ALA A 231 22.87 -1.35 9.94
CA ALA A 231 23.80 -1.98 10.89
C ALA A 231 23.20 -3.25 11.52
N GLU A 232 21.95 -3.18 12.02
CA GLU A 232 21.24 -4.34 12.55
C GLU A 232 21.05 -5.45 11.50
N ARG A 233 20.81 -5.09 10.23
CA ARG A 233 20.69 -6.07 9.15
C ARG A 233 22.03 -6.76 8.85
N LYS A 234 23.13 -6.00 8.84
CA LYS A 234 24.49 -6.53 8.65
C LYS A 234 24.87 -7.46 9.81
N GLU A 235 24.60 -7.06 11.05
CA GLU A 235 24.85 -7.87 12.24
C GLU A 235 24.05 -9.19 12.19
N ARG A 236 22.76 -9.14 11.86
CA ARG A 236 21.93 -10.36 11.71
C ARG A 236 22.46 -11.28 10.60
N LYS A 237 22.96 -10.72 9.51
CA LYS A 237 23.56 -11.50 8.41
C LYS A 237 24.85 -12.17 8.87
N GLN A 238 25.75 -11.43 9.51
CA GLN A 238 26.99 -11.96 10.06
C GLN A 238 26.73 -13.05 11.11
N LYS A 239 25.74 -12.86 11.99
CA LYS A 239 25.35 -13.86 12.98
C LYS A 239 24.84 -15.15 12.31
N LYS A 240 24.03 -15.03 11.26
CA LYS A 240 23.55 -16.19 10.50
C LYS A 240 24.69 -16.91 9.78
N GLU A 241 25.61 -16.18 9.17
CA GLU A 241 26.79 -16.75 8.49
C GLU A 241 27.73 -17.45 9.48
N ALA A 242 27.98 -16.83 10.65
CA ALA A 242 28.77 -17.45 11.71
C ALA A 242 28.09 -18.70 12.29
N SER A 243 26.77 -18.69 12.46
CA SER A 243 26.02 -19.87 12.86
C SER A 243 26.07 -20.96 11.78
N ALA A 244 25.94 -20.61 10.50
CA ALA A 244 26.04 -21.57 9.41
C ALA A 244 27.45 -22.19 9.30
N CYS A 245 28.51 -21.39 9.50
CA CYS A 245 29.88 -21.90 9.53
C CYS A 245 30.09 -22.91 10.66
N LYS A 246 29.61 -22.59 11.87
CA LYS A 246 29.69 -23.51 13.02
C LYS A 246 28.92 -24.82 12.81
N GLU A 247 27.76 -24.76 12.16
CA GLU A 247 26.99 -25.96 11.81
C GLU A 247 27.71 -26.82 10.77
N LEU A 248 28.35 -26.20 9.76
CA LEU A 248 29.19 -26.91 8.79
C LEU A 248 30.40 -27.57 9.46
N ASP A 249 31.12 -26.83 10.31
CA ASP A 249 32.28 -27.38 11.03
C ASP A 249 31.88 -28.58 11.91
N LYS A 250 30.69 -28.51 12.54
CA LYS A 250 30.15 -29.62 13.33
C LYS A 250 29.79 -30.82 12.45
N ALA A 251 29.15 -30.59 11.31
CA ALA A 251 28.79 -31.65 10.36
C ALA A 251 30.04 -32.33 9.78
N ASP A 252 31.09 -31.56 9.47
CA ASP A 252 32.38 -32.09 9.02
C ASP A 252 33.03 -32.93 10.12
N LEU A 253 33.05 -32.45 11.37
CA LEU A 253 33.56 -33.23 12.50
C LEU A 253 32.78 -34.54 12.72
N GLU A 254 31.46 -34.51 12.60
CA GLU A 254 30.62 -35.73 12.69
C GLU A 254 30.89 -36.69 11.52
N TRP A 255 31.08 -36.17 10.31
CA TRP A 255 31.43 -36.98 9.15
C TRP A 255 32.81 -37.64 9.33
N ILE A 256 33.81 -36.87 9.77
CA ILE A 256 35.18 -37.38 10.06
C ILE A 256 35.10 -38.42 11.18
N LYS A 257 34.26 -38.22 12.21
CA LYS A 257 34.06 -39.20 13.28
C LYS A 257 33.56 -40.55 12.74
N ILE A 258 32.61 -40.54 11.81
CA ILE A 258 31.99 -41.76 11.26
C ILE A 258 32.91 -42.46 10.26
N ASN A 259 33.58 -41.71 9.38
CA ASN A 259 34.30 -42.28 8.24
C ASN A 259 35.81 -42.44 8.48
N GLU A 260 36.42 -41.58 9.31
CA GLU A 260 37.86 -41.53 9.57
C GLU A 260 38.17 -41.44 11.08
N PRO A 261 37.74 -42.43 11.91
CA PRO A 261 37.79 -42.33 13.37
C PRO A 261 39.20 -42.12 13.94
N PHE A 262 40.24 -42.61 13.26
CA PHE A 262 41.63 -42.36 13.66
C PHE A 262 42.10 -40.93 13.38
N ARG A 263 41.60 -40.30 12.31
CA ARG A 263 41.84 -38.88 12.03
C ARG A 263 41.07 -38.01 13.02
N TYR A 264 39.81 -38.35 13.29
CA TYR A 264 39.00 -37.70 14.32
C TYR A 264 39.70 -37.69 15.69
N ALA A 265 40.19 -38.85 16.15
CA ALA A 265 40.91 -38.95 17.43
C ALA A 265 42.20 -38.13 17.44
N LYS A 266 42.93 -38.07 16.32
CA LYS A 266 44.13 -37.22 16.20
C LYS A 266 43.78 -35.73 16.28
N GLU A 267 42.70 -35.29 15.63
CA GLU A 267 42.27 -33.89 15.59
C GLU A 267 41.60 -33.41 16.90
N THR A 268 40.93 -34.32 17.62
CA THR A 268 40.28 -34.02 18.92
C THR A 268 41.15 -34.32 20.14
N GLY A 269 42.38 -34.80 19.94
CA GLY A 269 43.30 -35.15 21.03
C GLY A 269 42.98 -36.46 21.76
N GLY A 270 42.16 -37.34 21.18
CA GLY A 270 41.85 -38.67 21.68
C GLY A 270 42.97 -39.70 21.45
N SER A 271 43.05 -40.72 22.31
CA SER A 271 43.98 -41.84 22.13
C SER A 271 43.58 -42.72 20.94
N LYS A 272 44.57 -43.14 20.14
CA LYS A 272 44.39 -44.12 19.05
C LYS A 272 43.75 -45.43 19.53
N GLU A 273 44.01 -45.82 20.77
CA GLU A 273 43.48 -47.06 21.37
C GLU A 273 41.99 -46.92 21.74
N ALA A 274 41.52 -45.71 22.02
CA ALA A 274 40.10 -45.44 22.22
C ALA A 274 39.35 -45.51 20.88
N ALA A 275 39.93 -44.91 19.82
CA ALA A 275 39.38 -44.98 18.47
C ALA A 275 39.35 -46.42 17.92
N ALA A 276 40.38 -47.22 18.21
CA ALA A 276 40.43 -48.64 17.83
C ALA A 276 39.32 -49.45 18.52
N ARG A 277 39.05 -49.18 19.81
CA ARG A 277 37.94 -49.81 20.54
C ARG A 277 36.57 -49.42 19.99
N GLU A 278 36.35 -48.14 19.71
CA GLU A 278 35.07 -47.64 19.16
C GLU A 278 34.80 -48.22 17.76
N LEU A 279 35.84 -48.34 16.92
CA LEU A 279 35.73 -49.02 15.62
C LEU A 279 35.43 -50.51 15.77
N GLN A 280 36.04 -51.18 16.75
CA GLN A 280 35.81 -52.60 17.03
C GLN A 280 34.39 -52.87 17.53
N ASP A 281 33.82 -51.97 18.35
CA ASP A 281 32.43 -52.03 18.79
C ASP A 281 31.45 -51.81 17.61
N LEU A 282 31.72 -50.83 16.74
CA LEU A 282 30.91 -50.58 15.54
C LEU A 282 30.95 -51.78 14.58
N MET A 283 32.12 -52.37 14.35
CA MET A 283 32.24 -53.60 13.55
C MET A 283 31.46 -54.76 14.16
N GLY A 284 31.50 -54.90 15.49
CA GLY A 284 30.73 -55.91 16.23
C GLY A 284 29.22 -55.77 16.04
N GLN A 285 28.70 -54.53 15.99
CA GLN A 285 27.27 -54.27 15.75
C GLN A 285 26.82 -54.66 14.34
N VAL A 286 27.70 -54.53 13.35
CA VAL A 286 27.42 -54.90 11.94
C VAL A 286 27.70 -56.38 11.68
N GLY A 287 28.20 -57.12 12.67
CA GLY A 287 28.52 -58.54 12.55
C GLY A 287 29.78 -58.83 11.72
N VAL A 288 30.62 -57.83 11.50
CA VAL A 288 31.89 -57.96 10.76
C VAL A 288 33.01 -58.20 11.77
N THR A 289 33.73 -59.30 11.63
CA THR A 289 34.87 -59.62 12.50
C THR A 289 36.18 -59.12 11.87
N VAL A 290 37.21 -58.92 12.68
CA VAL A 290 38.57 -58.58 12.18
C VAL A 290 39.13 -59.67 11.25
N GLY A 291 38.61 -60.91 11.36
CA GLY A 291 38.92 -62.02 10.44
C GLY A 291 38.37 -61.79 9.03
N ASP A 292 37.21 -61.15 8.89
CA ASP A 292 36.55 -60.91 7.60
C ASP A 292 37.28 -59.81 6.80
N LEU A 293 37.90 -58.83 7.47
CA LEU A 293 38.74 -57.81 6.84
C LEU A 293 40.07 -58.34 6.31
N ARG A 294 40.61 -59.43 6.90
CA ARG A 294 41.88 -60.04 6.47
C ARG A 294 41.79 -60.68 5.09
N ILE A 295 40.59 -61.04 4.63
CA ILE A 295 40.37 -61.66 3.32
C ILE A 295 40.45 -60.62 2.17
N GLY A 296 40.36 -59.31 2.46
CA GLY A 296 40.37 -58.24 1.46
C GLY A 296 41.71 -57.54 1.20
N ALA A 297 42.73 -57.73 2.06
CA ALA A 297 43.96 -56.94 1.98
C ALA A 297 44.83 -57.22 0.73
N THR A 298 44.66 -58.40 0.10
CA THR A 298 45.26 -58.73 -1.20
C THR A 298 44.31 -58.48 -2.39
N GLY A 299 43.01 -58.23 -2.15
CA GLY A 299 41.99 -58.07 -3.20
C GLY A 299 41.52 -56.64 -3.46
N LEU A 300 41.70 -55.70 -2.53
CA LEU A 300 41.10 -54.35 -2.63
C LEU A 300 42.03 -53.25 -3.16
N ARG A 301 43.31 -53.55 -3.45
CA ARG A 301 44.18 -52.62 -4.18
C ARG A 301 43.82 -52.47 -5.67
N SER A 302 42.95 -53.31 -6.23
CA SER A 302 42.56 -53.26 -7.65
C SER A 302 41.27 -52.48 -7.95
N LEU A 303 40.47 -52.11 -6.95
CA LEU A 303 39.14 -51.53 -7.18
C LEU A 303 39.06 -49.99 -7.08
N PHE A 304 40.13 -49.32 -6.64
CA PHE A 304 40.16 -47.85 -6.56
C PHE A 304 40.98 -47.16 -7.67
N TYR A 305 41.34 -47.87 -8.75
CA TYR A 305 42.03 -47.32 -9.92
C TYR A 305 41.20 -47.24 -11.21
N LEU A 306 39.90 -47.54 -11.17
CA LEU A 306 39.04 -47.46 -12.36
C LEU A 306 37.74 -46.71 -12.04
N SER A 307 37.78 -45.39 -12.15
CA SER A 307 36.69 -44.53 -12.65
C SER A 307 37.19 -43.07 -12.68
N PHE A 308 37.92 -42.75 -13.75
CA PHE A 308 37.92 -41.43 -14.39
C PHE A 308 36.89 -41.49 -15.52
#